data_AF-A0A0M1JHB2-F1
#
_entry.id   AF-A0A0M1JHB2-F1
#
_cell.length_a   1.000
_cell.length_b   1.000
_cell.length_c   1.000
_cell.angle_alpha   90.00
_cell.angle_beta   90.00
_cell.angle_gamma   90.00
#
_symmetry.space_group_name_H-M   'P 1'
#
loop_
_entity.id
_entity.type
_entity.pdbx_description
1 polymer ?
#
loop_
_entity_poly.entity_id
_entity_poly.type
_entity_poly.pdbx_seq_one_letter_code
_entity_poly.pdbx_strand_id
1 'polypeptide(L)' 'MKYSTYDLKPEMSAHEIANTVIQAIESKQYAFILVNFANGDMVGHTAVRSAIIQAVETLDQEVGRVLD' A
#
# COMPACT_ATOMS: atom_id res chain seq x y z
N MET A 1 -16.34 4.98 4.15
CA MET A 1 -16.87 3.76 4.81
C MET A 1 -15.81 3.27 5.78
N LYS A 2 -16.18 3.02 7.04
CA LYS A 2 -15.27 2.56 8.11
C LYS A 2 -15.30 1.03 8.11
N TYR A 3 -14.27 0.40 7.55
CA TYR A 3 -14.12 -1.05 7.59
C TYR A 3 -13.53 -1.42 8.95
N SER A 4 -14.30 -2.15 9.77
CA SER A 4 -13.90 -2.54 11.12
C SER A 4 -13.00 -3.78 11.17
N THR A 5 -12.52 -4.27 10.03
CA THR A 5 -11.54 -5.37 9.94
C THR A 5 -10.82 -5.28 8.59
N TYR A 6 -9.60 -4.74 8.59
CA TYR A 6 -8.74 -4.62 7.39
C TYR A 6 -8.39 -5.98 6.77
N ASP A 7 -8.63 -7.05 7.51
CA ASP A 7 -8.52 -8.44 7.10
C ASP A 7 -9.45 -8.83 5.93
N LEU A 8 -10.52 -8.07 5.65
CA LEU A 8 -11.38 -8.27 4.47
C LEU A 8 -10.82 -7.66 3.18
N LYS A 9 -9.82 -6.77 3.29
CA LYS A 9 -9.16 -6.12 2.15
C LYS A 9 -7.67 -5.86 2.49
N PRO A 10 -6.82 -6.90 2.55
CA PRO A 10 -5.42 -6.79 2.99
C PRO A 10 -4.60 -5.80 2.17
N GLU A 11 -4.95 -5.60 0.90
CA GLU A 11 -4.33 -4.66 -0.02
C GLU A 11 -4.69 -3.19 0.27
N MET A 12 -5.77 -2.97 1.02
CA MET A 12 -6.32 -1.65 1.36
C MET A 12 -6.40 -0.72 0.12
N SER A 13 -5.63 0.36 0.13
CA SER A 13 -5.49 1.34 -0.96
C SER A 13 -4.07 1.37 -1.51
N ALA A 14 -3.24 0.33 -1.29
CA ALA A 14 -1.85 0.31 -1.75
C ALA A 14 -1.74 0.57 -3.25
N HIS A 15 -2.61 -0.05 -4.05
CA HIS A 15 -2.65 0.12 -5.50
C HIS A 15 -2.95 1.58 -5.93
N GLU A 16 -3.94 2.22 -5.29
CA GLU A 16 -4.33 3.61 -5.57
C GLU A 16 -3.21 4.59 -5.16
N ILE A 17 -2.56 4.31 -4.03
CA ILE A 17 -1.40 5.08 -3.55
C ILE A 17 -0.24 4.97 -4.55
N ALA A 18 0.13 3.76 -4.97
CA ALA A 18 1.21 3.56 -5.93
C ALA A 18 0.94 4.28 -7.27
N ASN A 19 -0.28 4.17 -7.80
CA ASN A 19 -0.66 4.88 -9.04
C ASN A 19 -0.51 6.40 -8.90
N THR A 20 -0.93 6.97 -7.76
CA THR A 20 -0.81 8.40 -7.49
C THR A 20 0.66 8.84 -7.42
N VAL A 21 1.50 7.99 -6.82
CA VAL A 21 2.93 8.24 -6.65
C VAL A 21 3.66 8.18 -7.98
N ILE A 22 3.38 7.16 -8.80
CA ILE A 22 3.93 7.04 -10.15
C ILE A 22 3.57 8.27 -10.98
N GLN A 23 2.30 8.68 -10.98
CA GLN A 23 1.87 9.91 -11.66
C GLN A 23 2.60 11.16 -11.14
N ALA A 24 2.82 11.27 -9.83
CA ALA A 24 3.57 12.37 -9.25
C ALA A 24 5.06 12.36 -9.68
N ILE A 25 5.69 11.18 -9.75
CA ILE A 25 7.06 11.00 -10.27
C ILE A 25 7.13 11.43 -11.75
N GLU A 26 6.22 10.91 -12.58
CA GLU A 26 6.14 11.21 -14.01
C GLU A 26 5.90 12.70 -14.30
N SER A 27 5.15 13.38 -13.43
CA SER A 27 4.85 14.81 -13.57
C SER A 27 6.09 15.72 -13.47
N LYS A 28 7.17 15.23 -12.83
CA LYS A 28 8.38 16.00 -12.50
C LYS A 28 8.13 17.31 -11.73
N GLN A 29 6.97 17.46 -11.08
CA GLN A 29 6.61 18.67 -10.33
C GLN A 29 7.21 18.71 -8.93
N TYR A 30 7.60 17.55 -8.38
CA TYR A 30 8.04 17.40 -7.01
C TYR A 30 9.53 17.07 -6.96
N ALA A 31 10.29 17.84 -6.17
CA ALA A 31 11.70 17.53 -5.89
C ALA A 31 11.87 16.40 -4.86
N PHE A 32 10.82 16.08 -4.10
CA PHE A 32 10.80 15.04 -3.09
C PHE A 32 9.36 14.54 -2.88
N ILE A 33 9.20 13.21 -2.74
CA ILE A 33 7.92 12.55 -2.52
C ILE A 33 8.08 11.63 -1.30
N LEU A 34 7.18 11.76 -0.33
CA LEU A 34 7.09 10.89 0.85
C LEU A 34 5.78 10.09 0.79
N VAL A 35 5.90 8.78 0.96
CA VAL A 35 4.78 7.83 0.88
C VAL A 35 4.79 6.90 2.08
N ASN A 36 3.59 6.62 2.61
CA ASN A 36 3.38 5.62 3.64
C ASN A 36 2.35 4.59 3.16
N PHE A 37 2.76 3.34 3.02
CA PHE A 37 1.86 2.23 2.76
C PHE A 37 1.42 1.60 4.09
N ALA A 38 0.18 1.87 4.50
CA ALA A 38 -0.31 1.48 5.82
C ALA A 38 -0.77 0.02 5.92
N ASN A 39 -0.91 -0.70 4.81
CA ASN A 39 -1.47 -2.05 4.77
C ASN A 39 -0.69 -3.05 5.64
N GLY A 40 0.65 -2.99 5.69
CA GLY A 40 1.44 -3.87 6.53
C GLY A 40 1.12 -3.75 8.04
N ASP A 41 1.01 -2.52 8.54
CA ASP A 41 0.73 -2.24 9.96
C ASP A 41 -0.75 -2.53 10.32
N MET A 42 -1.66 -1.98 9.53
CA MET A 42 -3.10 -2.10 9.79
C MET A 42 -3.60 -3.54 9.71
N VAL A 43 -3.04 -4.35 8.79
CA VAL A 43 -3.36 -5.78 8.69
C VAL A 43 -2.56 -6.60 9.71
N GLY A 44 -1.33 -6.19 10.05
CA GLY A 44 -0.53 -6.81 11.12
C GLY A 44 -1.27 -6.89 12.46
N HIS A 45 -2.01 -5.83 12.81
CA HIS A 45 -2.79 -5.76 14.05
C HIS A 45 -4.00 -6.71 14.12
N THR A 46 -4.38 -7.35 13.01
CA THR A 46 -5.48 -8.32 12.97
C THR A 46 -5.06 -9.71 13.47
N ALA A 47 -3.75 -9.98 13.54
CA ALA A 47 -3.17 -11.28 13.85
C ALA A 47 -3.64 -12.45 12.93
N VAL A 48 -4.21 -12.14 11.76
CA VAL A 48 -4.65 -13.14 10.77
C VAL A 48 -3.50 -13.41 9.79
N ARG A 49 -2.78 -14.52 9.99
CA ARG A 49 -1.56 -14.87 9.21
C ARG A 49 -1.75 -14.78 7.69
N SER A 50 -2.86 -15.30 7.16
CA SER A 50 -3.12 -15.27 5.72
C SER A 50 -3.33 -13.86 5.17
N ALA A 51 -4.01 -12.99 5.92
CA ALA A 51 -4.20 -11.59 5.55
C ALA A 51 -2.87 -10.82 5.62
N ILE A 52 -2.05 -11.09 6.63
CA ILE A 52 -0.73 -10.45 6.77
C ILE A 52 0.18 -10.79 5.59
N ILE A 53 0.21 -12.05 5.15
CA ILE A 53 1.00 -12.45 3.97
C ILE A 53 0.54 -11.68 2.73
N GLN A 54 -0.77 -11.63 2.47
CA GLN A 54 -1.32 -10.90 1.33
C GLN A 54 -1.03 -9.39 1.39
N ALA A 55 -1.06 -8.79 2.59
CA ALA A 55 -0.73 -7.38 2.77
C ALA A 55 0.74 -7.10 2.42
N VAL A 56 1.66 -7.97 2.85
CA VAL A 56 3.10 -7.84 2.55
C VAL A 56 3.38 -8.12 1.07
N GLU A 57 2.76 -9.12 0.46
CA GLU A 57 2.89 -9.41 -0.98
C GLU A 57 2.40 -8.23 -1.84
N THR A 58 1.25 -7.63 -1.46
CA THR A 58 0.75 -6.42 -2.12
C THR A 58 1.74 -5.27 -1.94
N LEU A 59 2.28 -5.08 -0.73
CA LEU A 59 3.25 -4.04 -0.47
C LEU A 59 4.50 -4.20 -1.35
N ASP A 60 5.05 -5.41 -1.44
CA ASP A 60 6.22 -5.72 -2.26
C ASP A 60 5.98 -5.42 -3.74
N GLN A 61 4.85 -5.87 -4.28
CA GLN A 61 4.45 -5.59 -5.66
C GLN A 61 4.33 -4.09 -5.94
N GLU A 62 3.61 -3.36 -5.07
CA GLU A 62 3.33 -1.94 -5.29
C GLU A 62 4.55 -1.04 -5.06
N VAL A 63 5.45 -1.42 -4.15
CA VAL A 63 6.76 -0.77 -4.00
C VAL A 63 7.63 -1.04 -5.23
N GLY A 64 7.66 -2.27 -5.75
CA GLY A 64 8.36 -2.60 -6.99
C GLY A 64 7.92 -1.70 -8.15
N ARG A 65 6.61 -1.53 -8.35
CA ARG A 65 6.05 -0.64 -9.37
C ARG A 65 6.45 0.83 -9.24
N VAL A 66 6.72 1.31 -8.02
CA VAL A 66 7.15 2.70 -7.76
C VAL A 66 8.65 2.88 -7.99
N LEU A 67 9.44 1.81 -7.86
CA LEU A 67 10.90 1.82 -8.00
C LEU A 67 11.39 1.57 -9.44
N ASP A 68 10.56 0.95 -10.29
CA ASP A 68 10.81 0.74 -11.72
C ASP A 68 10.73 2.06 -12.54
#